data_AF-A0AA39D7Z4-F1
#
_entry.id   AF-A0AA39D7Z4-F1
#
_cell.length_a   1.000
_cell.length_b   1.000
_cell.length_c   1.000
_cell.angle_alpha   90.00
_cell.angle_beta   90.00
_cell.angle_gamma   90.00
#
_symmetry.space_group_name_H-M   'P 1'
#
loop_
_entity.id
_entity.type
_entity.pdbx_description
1 polymer ?
#
loop_
_entity_poly.entity_id
_entity_poly.type
_entity_poly.pdbx_seq_one_letter_code
_entity_poly.pdbx_strand_id
1 'polypeptide(L)'
;MDGADGTVKFGPLNMKADPYLDFAQDVAVSSPVTRQKAAAAKQFIENHYKNYLQGLQDRKERRRALQRRAQEAQVSNEEQEQMLRSLERKETEYMRLQRHKIRIDDFEQLTIIGKGAFGEVRLCRAKSTGEIFAMKKLKKSEMLSRGQVEHVRSERNLLAEVDSRCIVKLFYSFQDSDFLYLIMEYLPGGDIMTLLMREDVLSEDVARFYIAESILAIHSIHQHSYVHRDIKPDNLILDKNGHLKLSDFGLCKPLDDKYSTILLENDVFNTQESTSETDGYSGYDRAPWSMPKERLQQWKRNRRALAYSTVGTLDYMAPEVLLKKGYGMECDWWSLGAIMYEMLIGYPPFCSDDPRITCRKIINWKTCLKLPEEPKISDEAKDLICHLLCDVETRLGTGGVEEIKAHPWFRCIQWDKLYEMEAAHKPTVTGELDTQNFEKFDEVEGPPSTIPRVGPWRKMLTSKDANFIGYTFKKSDIMKSIGTSGTDVRSNGSSKAPSLVSLFGQIDLQETATEDEQKEDALVF
;
A
#
# COMPACT_ATOMS: atom_id res chain seq x y z
N MET A 1 8.31 14.44 -68.54
CA MET A 1 7.08 15.24 -68.48
C MET A 1 6.28 14.74 -67.29
N ASP A 2 6.77 14.85 -66.07
CA ASP A 2 7.09 16.05 -65.26
C ASP A 2 5.91 16.34 -64.34
N GLY A 3 6.18 16.28 -63.04
CA GLY A 3 5.18 16.50 -62.00
C GLY A 3 5.57 15.84 -60.68
N ALA A 4 6.63 16.37 -60.07
CA ALA A 4 7.00 16.09 -58.69
C ALA A 4 5.98 16.73 -57.74
N ASP A 5 5.12 15.92 -57.12
CA ASP A 5 4.74 16.04 -55.70
C ASP A 5 3.87 14.83 -55.33
N GLY A 6 4.33 14.02 -54.38
CA GLY A 6 3.72 12.74 -53.98
C GLY A 6 2.40 12.85 -53.21
N THR A 7 1.57 13.85 -53.51
CA THR A 7 0.24 14.03 -52.91
C THR A 7 -0.84 13.31 -53.73
N VAL A 8 -1.31 12.18 -53.23
CA VAL A 8 -2.57 11.57 -53.68
C VAL A 8 -3.71 12.47 -53.21
N LYS A 9 -4.31 13.25 -54.14
CA LYS A 9 -5.57 13.95 -53.88
C LYS A 9 -6.70 12.91 -53.78
N PHE A 10 -7.20 12.66 -52.57
CA PHE A 10 -8.46 11.95 -52.39
C PHE A 10 -9.59 12.83 -52.96
N GLY A 11 -10.24 12.34 -54.04
CA GLY A 11 -11.49 12.90 -54.51
C GLY A 11 -12.58 12.78 -53.43
N PRO A 12 -13.61 13.64 -53.43
CA PRO A 12 -14.65 13.62 -52.41
C PRO A 12 -15.33 12.25 -52.40
N LEU A 13 -15.19 11.53 -51.28
CA LEU A 13 -15.91 10.29 -50.99
C LEU A 13 -17.41 10.62 -50.93
N ASN A 14 -18.10 10.29 -52.01
CA ASN A 14 -19.56 10.35 -52.08
C ASN A 14 -20.13 9.23 -51.19
N MET A 15 -20.28 9.50 -49.90
CA MET A 15 -20.97 8.60 -48.97
C MET A 15 -22.48 8.68 -49.23
N LYS A 16 -22.96 7.95 -50.23
CA LYS A 16 -24.37 7.56 -50.23
C LYS A 16 -24.56 6.57 -49.08
N ALA A 17 -25.23 7.02 -48.02
CA ALA A 17 -25.69 6.15 -46.95
C ALA A 17 -26.64 5.10 -47.56
N ASP A 18 -26.28 3.84 -47.43
CA ASP A 18 -27.12 2.71 -47.82
C ASP A 18 -28.34 2.66 -46.86
N PRO A 19 -29.59 2.79 -47.32
CA PRO A 19 -30.76 2.92 -46.43
C PRO A 19 -31.14 1.63 -45.68
N TYR A 20 -30.36 0.55 -45.83
CA TYR A 20 -30.67 -0.78 -45.29
C TYR A 20 -29.70 -1.31 -44.22
N LEU A 21 -28.73 -0.51 -43.74
CA LEU A 21 -27.96 -0.86 -42.55
C LEU A 21 -28.49 -0.11 -41.32
N ASP A 22 -29.42 -0.74 -40.61
CA ASP A 22 -29.83 -0.33 -39.28
C ASP A 22 -28.69 -0.63 -38.26
N PHE A 23 -27.81 0.35 -38.05
CA PHE A 23 -26.74 0.28 -37.05
C PHE A 23 -27.24 0.29 -35.59
N ALA A 24 -28.56 0.36 -35.35
CA ALA A 24 -29.11 0.41 -34.00
C ALA A 24 -29.25 -0.98 -33.33
N GLN A 25 -29.14 -2.08 -34.08
CA GLN A 25 -29.55 -3.40 -33.60
C GLN A 25 -28.48 -4.27 -32.90
N ASP A 26 -27.22 -3.82 -32.81
CA ASP A 26 -26.14 -4.63 -32.21
C ASP A 26 -25.84 -4.34 -30.73
N VAL A 27 -26.40 -3.28 -30.14
CA VAL A 27 -26.15 -2.95 -28.72
C VAL A 27 -26.88 -3.91 -27.78
N ALA A 28 -28.01 -4.49 -28.23
CA ALA A 28 -28.88 -5.36 -27.43
C ALA A 28 -28.34 -6.79 -27.22
N VAL A 29 -27.37 -7.25 -28.03
CA VAL A 29 -26.91 -8.66 -28.04
C VAL A 29 -25.62 -8.86 -27.23
N SER A 30 -24.93 -7.79 -26.81
CA SER A 30 -23.67 -7.93 -26.10
C SER A 30 -23.87 -8.18 -24.60
N SER A 31 -23.22 -9.23 -24.08
CA SER A 31 -23.23 -9.53 -22.65
C SER A 31 -22.68 -8.35 -21.83
N PRO A 32 -23.13 -8.14 -20.58
CA PRO A 32 -22.59 -7.09 -19.70
C PRO A 32 -21.06 -7.13 -19.60
N VAL A 33 -20.47 -8.33 -19.60
CA VAL A 33 -19.02 -8.56 -19.58
C VAL A 33 -18.36 -8.04 -20.86
N THR A 34 -18.98 -8.24 -22.02
CA THR A 34 -18.49 -7.73 -23.30
C THR A 34 -18.50 -6.20 -23.32
N ARG A 35 -19.56 -5.57 -22.81
CA ARG A 35 -19.65 -4.10 -22.70
C ARG A 35 -18.59 -3.53 -21.76
N GLN A 36 -18.38 -4.17 -20.61
CA GLN A 36 -17.34 -3.74 -19.66
C GLN A 36 -15.93 -3.88 -20.27
N LYS A 37 -15.66 -4.97 -20.99
CA LYS A 37 -14.40 -5.15 -21.72
C LYS A 37 -14.21 -4.12 -22.83
N ALA A 38 -15.27 -3.79 -23.57
CA ALA A 38 -15.23 -2.77 -24.62
C ALA A 38 -14.95 -1.38 -24.03
N ALA A 39 -15.61 -1.03 -22.91
CA ALA A 39 -15.36 0.22 -22.19
C ALA A 39 -13.92 0.30 -21.67
N ALA A 40 -13.41 -0.77 -21.04
CA ALA A 40 -12.03 -0.84 -20.58
C ALA A 40 -11.02 -0.75 -21.76
N ALA A 41 -11.31 -1.39 -22.89
CA ALA A 41 -10.49 -1.32 -24.09
C ALA A 41 -10.46 0.10 -24.68
N LYS A 42 -11.61 0.78 -24.76
CA LYS A 42 -11.69 2.17 -25.20
C LYS A 42 -10.84 3.08 -24.32
N GLN A 43 -11.03 3.02 -23.01
CA GLN A 43 -10.28 3.84 -22.05
C GLN A 43 -8.78 3.55 -22.11
N PHE A 44 -8.38 2.28 -22.30
CA PHE A 44 -6.98 1.91 -22.49
C PHE A 44 -6.38 2.51 -23.75
N ILE A 45 -7.08 2.44 -24.89
CA ILE A 45 -6.63 2.99 -26.18
C ILE A 45 -6.50 4.51 -26.10
N GLU A 46 -7.51 5.19 -25.55
CA GLU A 46 -7.51 6.65 -25.39
C GLU A 46 -6.33 7.11 -24.52
N ASN A 47 -6.12 6.48 -23.35
CA ASN A 47 -4.99 6.79 -22.48
C ASN A 47 -3.64 6.45 -23.15
N HIS A 48 -3.56 5.36 -23.90
CA HIS A 48 -2.34 4.97 -24.61
C HIS A 48 -1.93 6.04 -25.63
N TYR A 49 -2.86 6.48 -26.48
CA TYR A 49 -2.57 7.50 -27.49
C TYR A 49 -2.31 8.87 -26.86
N LYS A 50 -3.04 9.25 -25.81
CA LYS A 50 -2.80 10.50 -25.08
C LYS A 50 -1.38 10.53 -24.50
N ASN A 51 -0.96 9.47 -23.81
CA ASN A 51 0.39 9.37 -23.25
C ASN A 51 1.46 9.29 -24.34
N TYR A 52 1.20 8.59 -25.44
CA TYR A 52 2.12 8.51 -26.57
C TYR A 52 2.35 9.88 -27.22
N LEU A 53 1.28 10.63 -27.49
CA LEU A 53 1.36 11.98 -28.05
C LEU A 53 2.05 12.95 -27.10
N GLN A 54 1.75 12.89 -25.80
CA GLN A 54 2.44 13.69 -24.79
C GLN A 54 3.95 13.38 -24.77
N GLY A 55 4.32 12.10 -24.78
CA GLY A 55 5.74 11.70 -24.80
C GLY A 55 6.49 12.18 -26.06
N LEU A 56 5.82 12.24 -27.22
CA LEU A 56 6.38 12.83 -28.43
C LEU A 56 6.57 14.35 -28.31
N GLN A 57 5.64 15.04 -27.66
CA GLN A 57 5.71 16.48 -27.44
C GLN A 57 6.85 16.83 -26.48
N ASP A 58 6.93 16.14 -25.33
CA ASP A 58 7.97 16.34 -24.32
C ASP A 58 9.37 16.13 -24.92
N ARG A 59 9.52 15.16 -25.83
CA ARG A 59 10.77 14.92 -26.58
C ARG A 59 11.18 16.07 -27.45
N LYS A 60 10.23 16.63 -28.22
CA LYS A 60 10.49 17.78 -29.07
C LYS A 60 10.88 18.99 -28.23
N GLU A 61 10.23 19.18 -27.09
CA GLU A 61 10.54 20.26 -26.15
C GLU A 61 11.92 20.11 -25.53
N ARG A 62 12.30 18.91 -25.06
CA ARG A 62 13.64 18.64 -24.53
C ARG A 62 14.73 18.86 -25.58
N ARG A 63 14.51 18.40 -26.82
CA ARG A 63 15.44 18.65 -27.94
C ARG A 63 15.61 20.14 -28.22
N ARG A 64 14.50 20.89 -28.30
CA ARG A 64 14.53 22.35 -28.50
C ARG A 64 15.20 23.09 -27.34
N ALA A 65 14.98 22.65 -26.11
CA ALA A 65 15.61 23.23 -24.93
C ALA A 65 17.13 23.04 -24.97
N LEU A 66 17.61 21.85 -25.34
CA LEU A 66 19.05 21.59 -25.49
C LEU A 66 19.66 22.45 -26.60
N GLN A 67 18.99 22.57 -27.75
CA GLN A 67 19.45 23.40 -28.86
C GLN A 67 19.54 24.89 -28.50
N ARG A 68 18.55 25.42 -27.78
CA ARG A 68 18.59 26.81 -27.30
C ARG A 68 19.75 27.05 -26.35
N ARG A 69 19.96 26.14 -25.39
CA ARG A 69 21.09 26.24 -24.44
C ARG A 69 22.44 26.14 -25.13
N ALA A 70 22.58 25.28 -26.15
CA ALA A 70 23.81 25.18 -26.94
C ALA A 70 24.09 26.47 -27.75
N GLN A 71 23.04 27.10 -28.30
CA GLN A 71 23.17 28.39 -28.99
C GLN A 71 23.54 29.53 -28.03
N GLU A 72 22.88 29.61 -26.87
CA GLU A 72 23.17 30.62 -25.84
C GLU A 72 24.60 30.52 -25.31
N ALA A 73 25.13 29.30 -25.17
CA ALA A 73 26.49 29.05 -24.73
C ALA A 73 27.54 29.11 -25.87
N GLN A 74 27.14 29.43 -27.10
CA GLN A 74 28.02 29.51 -28.29
C GLN A 74 28.91 28.28 -28.48
N VAL A 75 28.35 27.10 -28.21
CA VAL A 75 29.04 25.82 -28.31
C VAL A 75 29.38 25.53 -29.78
N SER A 76 30.50 24.86 -30.05
CA SER A 76 30.89 24.53 -31.43
C SER A 76 29.87 23.60 -32.10
N ASN A 77 29.81 23.62 -33.44
CA ASN A 77 28.87 22.76 -34.19
C ASN A 77 29.11 21.26 -33.91
N GLU A 78 30.37 20.85 -33.73
CA GLU A 78 30.73 19.45 -33.43
C GLU A 78 30.26 19.03 -32.03
N GLU A 79 30.50 19.87 -31.02
CA GLU A 79 30.03 19.63 -29.65
C GLU A 79 28.50 19.64 -29.57
N GLN A 80 27.83 20.55 -30.30
CA GLN A 80 26.37 20.56 -30.39
C GLN A 80 25.83 19.24 -30.98
N GLU A 81 26.49 18.69 -32.00
CA GLU A 81 26.10 17.41 -32.60
C GLU A 81 26.34 16.25 -31.64
N GLN A 82 27.45 16.24 -30.90
CA GLN A 82 27.71 15.25 -29.85
C GLN A 82 26.66 15.31 -28.73
N MET A 83 26.28 16.52 -28.27
CA MET A 83 25.23 16.71 -27.27
C MET A 83 23.88 16.17 -27.74
N LEU A 84 23.52 16.42 -29.01
CA LEU A 84 22.30 15.89 -29.61
C LEU A 84 22.32 14.35 -29.71
N ARG A 85 23.44 13.76 -30.13
CA ARG A 85 23.61 12.29 -30.19
C ARG A 85 23.51 11.67 -28.79
N SER A 86 24.08 12.30 -27.78
CA SER A 86 23.96 11.87 -26.38
C SER A 86 22.51 11.93 -25.89
N LEU A 87 21.78 13.01 -26.22
CA LEU A 87 20.36 13.14 -25.91
C LEU A 87 19.53 12.04 -26.58
N GLU A 88 19.77 11.76 -27.87
CA GLU A 88 19.07 10.71 -28.61
C GLU A 88 19.35 9.31 -28.05
N ARG A 89 20.60 9.05 -27.62
CA ARG A 89 20.97 7.81 -26.93
C ARG A 89 20.19 7.66 -25.62
N LYS A 90 20.20 8.69 -24.78
CA LYS A 90 19.46 8.72 -23.51
C LYS A 90 17.95 8.58 -23.70
N GLU A 91 17.39 9.23 -24.73
CA GLU A 91 15.97 9.10 -25.08
C GLU A 91 15.61 7.68 -25.54
N THR A 92 16.51 7.04 -26.29
CA THR A 92 16.34 5.64 -26.74
C THR A 92 16.41 4.68 -25.56
N GLU A 93 17.37 4.87 -24.67
CA GLU A 93 17.49 4.10 -23.41
C GLU A 93 16.27 4.30 -22.52
N TYR A 94 15.81 5.54 -22.35
CA TYR A 94 14.58 5.86 -21.63
C TYR A 94 13.37 5.12 -22.22
N MET A 95 13.23 5.12 -23.55
CA MET A 95 12.18 4.37 -24.24
C MET A 95 12.30 2.86 -24.01
N ARG A 96 13.51 2.33 -23.97
CA ARG A 96 13.76 0.91 -23.71
C ARG A 96 13.39 0.55 -22.27
N LEU A 97 13.75 1.40 -21.31
CA LEU A 97 13.38 1.28 -19.89
C LEU A 97 11.86 1.41 -19.66
N GLN A 98 11.17 2.21 -20.48
CA GLN A 98 9.70 2.30 -20.49
C GLN A 98 9.03 1.05 -21.07
N ARG A 99 9.68 0.36 -22.02
CA ARG A 99 9.17 -0.89 -22.61
C ARG A 99 9.43 -2.12 -21.73
N HIS A 100 10.40 -2.06 -20.81
CA HIS A 100 10.66 -3.15 -19.89
C HIS A 100 9.48 -3.31 -18.92
N LYS A 101 8.69 -4.36 -19.16
CA LYS A 101 7.62 -4.76 -18.25
C LYS A 101 8.26 -5.49 -17.09
N ILE A 102 8.08 -4.93 -15.90
CA ILE A 102 8.54 -5.55 -14.65
C ILE A 102 7.86 -6.91 -14.50
N ARG A 103 8.66 -7.93 -14.21
CA ARG A 103 8.25 -9.32 -14.00
C ARG A 103 8.87 -9.85 -12.72
N ILE A 104 8.36 -11.00 -12.29
CA ILE A 104 8.92 -11.72 -11.15
C ILE A 104 10.41 -12.07 -11.35
N ASP A 105 10.82 -12.32 -12.59
CA ASP A 105 12.21 -12.66 -12.94
C ASP A 105 13.21 -11.52 -12.68
N ASP A 106 12.73 -10.27 -12.58
CA ASP A 106 13.55 -9.10 -12.25
C ASP A 106 13.93 -9.06 -10.75
N PHE A 107 13.33 -9.91 -9.93
CA PHE A 107 13.55 -9.97 -8.49
C PHE A 107 14.14 -11.32 -8.08
N GLU A 108 15.14 -11.27 -7.21
CA GLU A 108 15.61 -12.41 -6.43
C GLU A 108 14.73 -12.51 -5.18
N GLN A 109 13.99 -13.62 -5.03
CA GLN A 109 13.17 -13.89 -3.86
C GLN A 109 14.08 -14.48 -2.78
N LEU A 110 14.15 -13.80 -1.63
CA LEU A 110 14.94 -14.23 -0.49
C LEU A 110 14.01 -15.02 0.44
N THR A 111 13.79 -14.54 1.66
CA THR A 111 13.02 -15.25 2.68
C THR A 111 11.56 -14.79 2.78
N ILE A 112 10.69 -15.66 3.29
CA ILE A 112 9.30 -15.33 3.64
C ILE A 112 9.30 -14.57 4.97
N ILE A 113 8.71 -13.37 4.97
CA ILE A 113 8.59 -12.51 6.15
C ILE A 113 7.15 -12.41 6.68
N GLY A 114 6.16 -12.90 5.92
CA GLY A 114 4.78 -12.96 6.37
C GLY A 114 3.93 -13.91 5.55
N LYS A 115 2.90 -14.48 6.15
CA LYS A 115 1.86 -15.25 5.47
C LYS A 115 0.51 -14.60 5.75
N GLY A 116 -0.37 -14.61 4.76
CA GLY A 116 -1.71 -14.08 4.88
C GLY A 116 -2.74 -15.03 4.29
N ALA A 117 -4.01 -14.66 4.46
CA ALA A 117 -5.16 -15.44 3.99
C ALA A 117 -5.13 -15.82 2.50
N PHE A 118 -4.47 -15.00 1.66
CA PHE A 118 -4.53 -15.12 0.18
C PHE A 118 -3.15 -15.28 -0.46
N GLY A 119 -2.08 -15.39 0.34
CA GLY A 119 -0.73 -15.31 -0.17
C GLY A 119 0.35 -15.15 0.89
N GLU A 120 1.51 -14.68 0.46
CA GLU A 120 2.70 -14.53 1.28
C GLU A 120 3.42 -13.22 0.97
N VAL A 121 4.18 -12.72 1.94
CA VAL A 121 5.08 -11.58 1.80
C VAL A 121 6.51 -12.10 1.89
N ARG A 122 7.32 -11.79 0.87
CA ARG A 122 8.73 -12.17 0.82
C ARG A 122 9.62 -10.94 0.80
N LEU A 123 10.76 -11.04 1.47
CA LEU A 123 11.89 -10.16 1.22
C LEU A 123 12.44 -10.48 -0.17
N CYS A 124 12.67 -9.47 -1.00
CA CYS A 124 13.27 -9.65 -2.31
C CYS A 124 14.30 -8.58 -2.62
N ARG A 125 15.19 -8.89 -3.55
CA ARG A 125 16.20 -7.98 -4.08
C ARG A 125 15.96 -7.74 -5.56
N ALA A 126 15.91 -6.50 -5.99
CA ALA A 126 15.86 -6.18 -7.41
C ALA A 126 17.22 -6.51 -8.06
N LYS A 127 17.23 -7.36 -9.08
CA LYS A 127 18.49 -7.81 -9.73
C LYS A 127 19.23 -6.68 -10.44
N SER A 128 18.50 -5.66 -10.90
CA SER A 128 19.08 -4.54 -11.64
C SER A 128 19.75 -3.51 -10.74
N THR A 129 19.21 -3.26 -9.54
CA THR A 129 19.66 -2.18 -8.66
C THR A 129 20.31 -2.69 -7.36
N GLY A 130 20.08 -3.95 -6.99
CA GLY A 130 20.48 -4.49 -5.68
C GLY A 130 19.60 -4.02 -4.52
N GLU A 131 18.61 -3.17 -4.77
CA GLU A 131 17.72 -2.63 -3.74
C GLU A 131 16.81 -3.70 -3.15
N ILE A 132 16.52 -3.55 -1.85
CA ILE A 132 15.71 -4.48 -1.06
C ILE A 132 14.28 -4.01 -0.95
N PHE A 133 13.33 -4.94 -1.14
CA PHE A 133 11.90 -4.68 -1.12
C PHE A 133 11.15 -5.79 -0.38
N ALA A 134 9.92 -5.46 0.04
CA ALA A 134 8.93 -6.44 0.44
C ALA A 134 7.99 -6.72 -0.74
N MET A 135 7.89 -7.99 -1.14
CA MET A 135 7.02 -8.46 -2.22
C MET A 135 5.82 -9.20 -1.63
N LYS A 136 4.62 -8.60 -1.72
CA LYS A 136 3.36 -9.29 -1.40
C LYS A 136 2.86 -10.02 -2.65
N LYS A 137 2.78 -11.34 -2.56
CA LYS A 137 2.37 -12.26 -3.63
C LYS A 137 1.01 -12.85 -3.31
N LEU A 138 0.00 -12.55 -4.13
CA LEU A 138 -1.41 -12.90 -3.90
C LEU A 138 -1.92 -13.84 -4.98
N LYS A 139 -2.60 -14.93 -4.60
CA LYS A 139 -3.06 -15.97 -5.55
C LYS A 139 -4.40 -15.61 -6.19
N LYS A 140 -4.43 -15.42 -7.51
CA LYS A 140 -5.63 -15.01 -8.26
C LYS A 140 -6.82 -15.96 -8.08
N SER A 141 -6.57 -17.27 -8.11
CA SER A 141 -7.64 -18.27 -8.00
C SER A 141 -8.35 -18.19 -6.65
N GLU A 142 -7.60 -17.93 -5.57
CA GLU A 142 -8.14 -17.86 -4.23
C GLU A 142 -8.98 -16.60 -4.03
N MET A 143 -8.47 -15.45 -4.48
CA MET A 143 -9.20 -14.19 -4.44
C MET A 143 -10.52 -14.25 -5.21
N LEU A 144 -10.52 -14.87 -6.41
CA LEU A 144 -11.73 -15.04 -7.22
C LEU A 144 -12.74 -15.95 -6.51
N SER A 145 -12.30 -17.07 -5.97
CA SER A 145 -13.19 -18.02 -5.27
C SER A 145 -13.88 -17.41 -4.06
N ARG A 146 -13.24 -16.42 -3.41
CA ARG A 146 -13.73 -15.76 -2.19
C ARG A 146 -14.34 -14.37 -2.44
N GLY A 147 -14.42 -13.93 -3.70
CA GLY A 147 -15.01 -12.63 -4.06
C GLY A 147 -14.23 -11.39 -3.62
N GLN A 148 -12.91 -11.50 -3.44
CA GLN A 148 -12.06 -10.45 -2.83
C GLN A 148 -11.29 -9.60 -3.86
N VAL A 149 -11.81 -9.50 -5.10
CA VAL A 149 -11.11 -8.77 -6.18
C VAL A 149 -11.05 -7.27 -5.92
N GLU A 150 -12.16 -6.70 -5.44
CA GLU A 150 -12.25 -5.27 -5.15
C GLU A 150 -11.30 -4.85 -4.01
N HIS A 151 -11.13 -5.71 -3.01
CA HIS A 151 -10.20 -5.51 -1.90
C HIS A 151 -8.75 -5.29 -2.35
N VAL A 152 -8.27 -6.12 -3.27
CA VAL A 152 -6.91 -5.96 -3.82
C VAL A 152 -6.77 -4.74 -4.74
N ARG A 153 -7.86 -4.34 -5.41
CA ARG A 153 -7.86 -3.10 -6.21
C ARG A 153 -7.82 -1.86 -5.31
N SER A 154 -8.60 -1.83 -4.23
CA SER A 154 -8.58 -0.77 -3.22
C SER A 154 -7.20 -0.63 -2.59
N GLU A 155 -6.58 -1.74 -2.16
CA GLU A 155 -5.23 -1.73 -1.58
C GLU A 155 -4.21 -1.11 -2.53
N ARG A 156 -4.19 -1.57 -3.79
CA ARG A 156 -3.30 -1.00 -4.82
C ARG A 156 -3.56 0.49 -5.05
N ASN A 157 -4.84 0.91 -5.13
CA ASN A 157 -5.19 2.31 -5.39
C ASN A 157 -4.73 3.23 -4.26
N LEU A 158 -5.07 2.89 -3.02
CA LEU A 158 -4.66 3.67 -1.84
C LEU A 158 -3.14 3.80 -1.79
N LEU A 159 -2.41 2.69 -1.94
CA LEU A 159 -0.94 2.69 -1.93
C LEU A 159 -0.30 3.47 -3.10
N ALA A 160 -1.00 3.60 -4.23
CA ALA A 160 -0.53 4.35 -5.39
C ALA A 160 -0.87 5.84 -5.31
N GLU A 161 -1.99 6.20 -4.67
CA GLU A 161 -2.51 7.56 -4.55
C GLU A 161 -1.97 8.29 -3.32
N VAL A 162 -1.86 7.60 -2.18
CA VAL A 162 -1.46 8.17 -0.89
C VAL A 162 0.05 8.06 -0.72
N ASP A 163 0.76 9.17 -0.91
CA ASP A 163 2.20 9.28 -0.61
C ASP A 163 2.41 9.99 0.73
N SER A 164 2.33 9.24 1.82
CA SER A 164 2.45 9.74 3.19
C SER A 164 3.56 9.00 3.94
N ARG A 165 4.27 9.70 4.82
CA ARG A 165 5.33 9.09 5.67
C ARG A 165 4.78 8.01 6.59
N CYS A 166 3.49 8.09 6.93
CA CYS A 166 2.80 7.20 7.85
C CYS A 166 2.29 5.91 7.19
N ILE A 167 2.44 5.78 5.86
CA ILE A 167 1.89 4.68 5.06
C ILE A 167 3.03 3.95 4.34
N VAL A 168 2.95 2.63 4.25
CA VAL A 168 3.90 1.83 3.47
C VAL A 168 3.89 2.27 2.00
N LYS A 169 5.07 2.55 1.45
CA LYS A 169 5.23 2.97 0.06
C LYS A 169 5.18 1.81 -0.92
N LEU A 170 4.35 1.95 -1.96
CA LEU A 170 4.34 1.07 -3.13
C LEU A 170 5.24 1.61 -4.25
N PHE A 171 6.10 0.75 -4.77
CA PHE A 171 6.98 1.04 -5.90
C PHE A 171 6.45 0.47 -7.21
N TYR A 172 6.01 -0.78 -7.20
CA TYR A 172 5.51 -1.48 -8.38
C TYR A 172 4.32 -2.36 -8.05
N SER A 173 3.43 -2.55 -9.01
CA SER A 173 2.51 -3.68 -9.01
C SER A 173 2.49 -4.33 -10.38
N PHE A 174 2.43 -5.65 -10.42
CA PHE A 174 2.40 -6.42 -11.66
C PHE A 174 1.72 -7.78 -11.45
N GLN A 175 1.50 -8.52 -12.53
CA GLN A 175 0.79 -9.80 -12.46
C GLN A 175 1.35 -10.79 -13.47
N ASP A 176 1.20 -12.08 -13.17
CA ASP A 176 1.43 -13.18 -14.11
C ASP A 176 0.14 -13.98 -14.33
N SER A 177 0.20 -15.23 -14.80
CA SER A 177 -0.99 -16.05 -15.01
C SER A 177 -1.74 -16.42 -13.72
N ASP A 178 -1.04 -16.48 -12.58
CA ASP A 178 -1.50 -17.14 -11.37
C ASP A 178 -1.52 -16.20 -10.16
N PHE A 179 -0.69 -15.17 -10.16
CA PHE A 179 -0.44 -14.29 -9.04
C PHE A 179 -0.52 -12.80 -9.40
N LEU A 180 -0.80 -12.01 -8.38
CA LEU A 180 -0.63 -10.57 -8.33
C LEU A 180 0.53 -10.24 -7.38
N TYR A 181 1.27 -9.19 -7.72
CA TYR A 181 2.47 -8.78 -6.99
C TYR A 181 2.40 -7.30 -6.65
N LEU A 182 2.66 -6.97 -5.39
CA LEU A 182 2.92 -5.62 -4.90
C LEU A 182 4.36 -5.56 -4.40
N ILE A 183 5.14 -4.62 -4.91
CA ILE A 183 6.52 -4.36 -4.47
C ILE A 183 6.52 -3.09 -3.63
N MET A 184 6.82 -3.26 -2.36
CA MET A 184 6.70 -2.25 -1.31
C MET A 184 8.05 -2.01 -0.64
N GLU A 185 8.17 -0.89 0.08
CA GLU A 185 9.34 -0.68 0.95
C GLU A 185 9.45 -1.79 1.99
N TYR A 186 10.67 -2.23 2.26
CA TYR A 186 10.95 -3.17 3.33
C TYR A 186 11.15 -2.42 4.65
N LEU A 187 10.41 -2.84 5.68
CA LEU A 187 10.43 -2.23 7.02
C LEU A 187 11.00 -3.23 8.02
N PRO A 188 12.30 -3.17 8.37
CA PRO A 188 12.97 -4.22 9.15
C PRO A 188 12.60 -4.22 10.64
N GLY A 189 11.80 -3.27 11.12
CA GLY A 189 11.39 -3.17 12.52
C GLY A 189 10.34 -4.21 12.93
N GLY A 190 9.74 -4.92 11.98
CA GLY A 190 8.65 -5.87 12.24
C GLY A 190 7.34 -5.15 12.55
N ASP A 191 6.37 -5.86 13.12
CA ASP A 191 5.04 -5.34 13.47
C ASP A 191 4.87 -5.09 14.99
N ILE A 192 3.93 -4.21 15.34
CA ILE A 192 3.57 -3.92 16.74
C ILE A 192 3.08 -5.18 17.46
N MET A 193 2.44 -6.12 16.75
CA MET A 193 2.04 -7.41 17.33
C MET A 193 3.26 -8.15 17.89
N THR A 194 4.35 -8.25 17.14
CA THR A 194 5.60 -8.90 17.55
C THR A 194 6.24 -8.18 18.74
N LEU A 195 6.15 -6.85 18.78
CA LEU A 195 6.58 -6.07 19.95
C LEU A 195 5.75 -6.42 21.20
N LEU A 196 4.42 -6.49 21.09
CA LEU A 196 3.52 -6.89 22.18
C LEU A 196 3.75 -8.33 22.63
N MET A 197 4.12 -9.23 21.71
CA MET A 197 4.49 -10.59 22.06
C MET A 197 5.79 -10.70 22.87
N ARG A 198 6.70 -9.72 22.73
CA ARG A 198 8.00 -9.69 23.42
C ARG A 198 7.92 -9.02 24.79
N GLU A 199 7.24 -7.89 24.87
CA GLU A 199 7.19 -7.04 26.08
C GLU A 199 6.00 -7.35 27.00
N ASP A 200 5.02 -8.13 26.54
CA ASP A 200 3.73 -8.45 27.19
C ASP A 200 2.81 -7.24 27.42
N VAL A 201 3.32 -6.17 28.02
CA VAL A 201 2.64 -4.90 28.29
C VAL A 201 3.62 -3.76 28.02
N LEU A 202 3.17 -2.73 27.31
CA LEU A 202 3.96 -1.53 27.05
C LEU A 202 3.74 -0.51 28.15
N SER A 203 4.79 0.26 28.47
CA SER A 203 4.65 1.44 29.32
C SER A 203 3.74 2.48 28.64
N GLU A 204 3.10 3.32 29.45
CA GLU A 204 2.26 4.39 28.89
C GLU A 204 3.01 5.35 27.98
N ASP A 205 4.30 5.60 28.23
CA ASP A 205 5.10 6.48 27.37
C ASP A 205 5.31 5.86 25.98
N VAL A 206 5.61 4.56 25.93
CA VAL A 206 5.76 3.82 24.67
C VAL A 206 4.41 3.70 23.96
N ALA A 207 3.35 3.33 24.68
CA ALA A 207 2.01 3.24 24.11
C ALA A 207 1.53 4.59 23.58
N ARG A 208 1.75 5.69 24.30
CA ARG A 208 1.36 7.04 23.89
C ARG A 208 2.02 7.47 22.59
N PHE A 209 3.30 7.14 22.42
CA PHE A 209 4.02 7.39 21.19
C PHE A 209 3.37 6.65 20.00
N TYR A 210 3.16 5.34 20.12
CA TYR A 210 2.61 4.53 19.02
C TYR A 210 1.13 4.79 18.72
N ILE A 211 0.33 5.09 19.75
CA ILE A 211 -1.05 5.52 19.56
C ILE A 211 -1.09 6.87 18.86
N ALA A 212 -0.22 7.81 19.22
CA ALA A 212 -0.13 9.10 18.52
C ALA A 212 0.27 8.94 17.05
N GLU A 213 1.26 8.11 16.72
CA GLU A 213 1.63 7.84 15.33
C GLU A 213 0.51 7.13 14.55
N SER A 214 -0.20 6.22 15.21
CA SER A 214 -1.36 5.54 14.64
C SER A 214 -2.48 6.52 14.32
N ILE A 215 -2.72 7.53 15.17
CA ILE A 215 -3.69 8.61 14.91
C ILE A 215 -3.32 9.36 13.63
N LEU A 216 -2.04 9.73 13.46
CA LEU A 216 -1.58 10.42 12.25
C LEU A 216 -1.71 9.53 11.01
N ALA A 217 -1.41 8.23 11.11
CA ALA A 217 -1.54 7.28 10.02
C ALA A 217 -3.00 7.08 9.58
N ILE A 218 -3.91 6.85 10.54
CA ILE A 218 -5.35 6.70 10.30
C ILE A 218 -5.93 7.99 9.73
N HIS A 219 -5.56 9.14 10.29
CA HIS A 219 -6.00 10.43 9.77
C HIS A 219 -5.56 10.66 8.33
N SER A 220 -4.32 10.26 7.98
CA SER A 220 -3.79 10.41 6.62
C SER A 220 -4.61 9.65 5.57
N ILE A 221 -5.16 8.47 5.89
CA ILE A 221 -6.03 7.73 4.96
C ILE A 221 -7.47 8.29 4.95
N HIS A 222 -7.98 8.74 6.11
CA HIS A 222 -9.31 9.36 6.21
C HIS A 222 -9.38 10.66 5.40
N GLN A 223 -8.31 11.45 5.36
CA GLN A 223 -8.21 12.66 4.52
C GLN A 223 -8.33 12.38 3.01
N HIS A 224 -8.01 11.16 2.59
CA HIS A 224 -8.17 10.69 1.20
C HIS A 224 -9.47 9.90 1.02
N SER A 225 -10.42 10.03 1.95
CA SER A 225 -11.73 9.37 1.93
C SER A 225 -11.66 7.84 1.94
N TYR A 226 -10.63 7.26 2.56
CA TYR A 226 -10.54 5.81 2.78
C TYR A 226 -10.80 5.47 4.24
N VAL A 227 -11.53 4.38 4.49
CA VAL A 227 -11.68 3.76 5.82
C VAL A 227 -10.93 2.43 5.83
N HIS A 228 -10.13 2.17 6.87
CA HIS A 228 -9.27 0.99 6.91
C HIS A 228 -10.03 -0.30 7.20
N ARG A 229 -10.88 -0.29 8.24
CA ARG A 229 -11.75 -1.40 8.68
C ARG A 229 -11.04 -2.65 9.22
N ASP A 230 -9.72 -2.60 9.38
CA ASP A 230 -8.90 -3.72 9.85
C ASP A 230 -7.64 -3.20 10.57
N ILE A 231 -7.82 -2.16 11.38
CA ILE A 231 -6.74 -1.63 12.21
C ILE A 231 -6.48 -2.64 13.33
N LYS A 232 -5.29 -3.22 13.33
CA LYS A 232 -4.83 -4.22 14.30
C LYS A 232 -3.32 -4.17 14.44
N PRO A 233 -2.73 -4.71 15.54
CA PRO A 233 -1.30 -4.62 15.78
C PRO A 233 -0.42 -5.23 14.67
N ASP A 234 -0.90 -6.25 13.97
CA ASP A 234 -0.21 -6.89 12.84
C ASP A 234 -0.04 -5.97 11.62
N ASN A 235 -0.92 -4.98 11.47
CA ASN A 235 -0.93 -4.06 10.33
C ASN A 235 -0.12 -2.77 10.59
N LEU A 236 0.35 -2.58 11.83
CA LEU A 236 1.18 -1.46 12.27
C LEU A 236 2.66 -1.89 12.23
N ILE A 237 3.40 -1.46 11.21
CA ILE A 237 4.76 -1.92 10.93
C ILE A 237 5.77 -0.86 11.33
N LEU A 238 6.90 -1.25 11.89
CA LEU A 238 7.97 -0.36 12.32
C LEU A 238 9.09 -0.27 11.27
N ASP A 239 9.55 0.95 11.00
CA ASP A 239 10.75 1.18 10.20
C ASP A 239 12.04 0.85 10.99
N LYS A 240 13.20 1.03 10.35
CA LYS A 240 14.52 0.79 10.98
C LYS A 240 14.83 1.70 12.17
N ASN A 241 14.14 2.84 12.27
CA ASN A 241 14.31 3.82 13.34
C ASN A 241 13.29 3.62 14.46
N GLY A 242 12.26 2.79 14.23
CA GLY A 242 11.19 2.49 15.20
C GLY A 242 9.92 3.30 15.01
N HIS A 243 9.79 4.07 13.92
CA HIS A 243 8.57 4.79 13.59
C HIS A 243 7.54 3.90 12.91
N LEU A 244 6.27 4.12 13.22
CA LEU A 244 5.15 3.34 12.72
C LEU A 244 4.77 3.74 11.30
N LYS A 245 4.44 2.74 10.49
CA LYS A 245 3.78 2.87 9.19
C LYS A 245 2.62 1.88 9.09
N LEU A 246 1.51 2.34 8.57
CA LEU A 246 0.33 1.51 8.35
C LEU A 246 0.48 0.70 7.07
N SER A 247 0.10 -0.57 7.15
CA SER A 247 0.16 -1.55 6.07
C SER A 247 -1.15 -2.33 5.95
N ASP A 248 -1.26 -3.13 4.88
CA ASP A 248 -2.40 -4.03 4.60
C ASP A 248 -3.77 -3.34 4.46
N PHE A 249 -3.94 -2.65 3.34
CA PHE A 249 -5.17 -1.95 2.98
C PHE A 249 -6.19 -2.85 2.26
N GLY A 250 -6.07 -4.17 2.39
CA GLY A 250 -6.93 -5.15 1.69
C GLY A 250 -8.40 -4.97 2.01
N LEU A 251 -8.74 -4.57 3.23
CA LEU A 251 -10.11 -4.28 3.63
C LEU A 251 -10.47 -2.80 3.51
N CYS A 252 -9.66 -1.95 2.89
CA CYS A 252 -10.03 -0.54 2.72
C CYS A 252 -11.21 -0.34 1.77
N LYS A 253 -12.05 0.64 2.09
CA LYS A 253 -13.10 1.12 1.18
C LYS A 253 -13.00 2.63 1.00
N PRO A 254 -13.13 3.13 -0.24
CA PRO A 254 -13.42 4.54 -0.46
C PRO A 254 -14.82 4.85 0.08
N LEU A 255 -14.97 6.00 0.72
CA LEU A 255 -16.26 6.55 1.08
C LEU A 255 -16.86 7.14 -0.21
N ASP A 256 -17.88 6.46 -0.78
CA ASP A 256 -18.68 7.09 -1.82
C ASP A 256 -19.50 8.24 -1.21
N ASP A 257 -19.57 9.40 -1.87
CA ASP A 257 -20.36 10.58 -1.46
C ASP A 257 -21.85 10.29 -1.17
N LYS A 258 -22.34 9.09 -1.52
CA LYS A 258 -23.71 8.63 -1.26
C LYS A 258 -23.94 8.12 0.17
N TYR A 259 -22.90 7.82 0.93
CA TYR A 259 -23.04 7.34 2.31
C TYR A 259 -23.39 8.47 3.29
N SER A 260 -23.09 9.72 2.95
CA SER A 260 -23.55 10.89 3.71
C SER A 260 -25.07 11.05 3.69
N THR A 261 -25.76 10.49 2.69
CA THR A 261 -27.23 10.61 2.56
C THR A 261 -27.99 9.47 3.26
N ILE A 262 -27.38 8.29 3.43
CA ILE A 262 -28.04 7.12 4.04
C ILE A 262 -28.13 7.22 5.57
N LEU A 263 -27.33 8.09 6.20
CA LEU A 263 -27.46 8.40 7.64
C LEU A 263 -28.75 9.18 7.99
N LEU A 264 -29.57 9.56 7.01
CA LEU A 264 -30.82 10.30 7.20
C LEU A 264 -32.11 9.51 6.93
N GLU A 265 -32.03 8.23 6.55
CA GLU A 265 -33.25 7.41 6.36
C GLU A 265 -33.39 6.39 7.48
N ASN A 266 -34.18 6.78 8.49
CA ASN A 266 -34.66 5.91 9.56
C ASN A 266 -35.60 4.82 9.00
N ASP A 267 -35.04 3.65 8.64
CA ASP A 267 -35.86 2.45 8.50
C ASP A 267 -35.99 1.73 9.84
N VAL A 268 -37.12 2.01 10.48
CA VAL A 268 -37.64 1.33 11.67
C VAL A 268 -37.90 -0.14 11.34
N PHE A 269 -37.14 -1.05 11.95
CA PHE A 269 -37.48 -2.48 11.95
C PHE A 269 -37.82 -2.97 13.35
N ASN A 270 -39.06 -3.47 13.44
CA ASN A 270 -39.78 -3.91 14.64
C ASN A 270 -39.02 -4.95 15.48
N THR A 271 -38.87 -4.63 16.76
CA THR A 271 -38.59 -5.57 17.84
C THR A 271 -39.82 -6.48 18.04
N GLN A 272 -39.67 -7.78 17.84
CA GLN A 272 -40.58 -8.76 18.45
C GLN A 272 -39.91 -9.32 19.69
N GLU A 273 -40.39 -8.86 20.85
CA GLU A 273 -40.15 -9.49 22.14
C GLU A 273 -40.76 -10.90 22.12
N SER A 274 -39.98 -11.88 22.55
CA SER A 274 -40.51 -13.15 23.05
C SER A 274 -39.88 -13.41 24.41
N THR A 275 -40.66 -13.12 25.44
CA THR A 275 -40.43 -13.50 26.83
C THR A 275 -40.61 -15.00 27.00
N SER A 276 -39.62 -15.68 27.57
CA SER A 276 -39.84 -16.92 28.31
C SER A 276 -38.88 -16.98 29.50
N GLU A 277 -39.43 -16.66 30.67
CA GLU A 277 -38.86 -16.99 31.97
C GLU A 277 -39.00 -18.49 32.24
N THR A 278 -37.95 -19.16 32.73
CA THR A 278 -37.98 -19.92 33.99
C THR A 278 -36.61 -20.53 34.35
N ASP A 279 -36.26 -20.30 35.62
CA ASP A 279 -35.54 -21.14 36.59
C ASP A 279 -34.08 -21.57 36.41
N GLY A 280 -33.20 -20.81 37.09
CA GLY A 280 -32.68 -21.23 38.39
C GLY A 280 -31.62 -22.33 38.45
N TYR A 281 -30.35 -21.93 38.46
CA TYR A 281 -29.33 -22.56 39.32
C TYR A 281 -28.29 -21.51 39.73
N SER A 282 -28.27 -21.21 41.03
CA SER A 282 -27.33 -20.35 41.71
C SER A 282 -26.00 -21.07 41.91
N GLY A 283 -24.96 -20.60 41.23
CA GLY A 283 -23.56 -20.93 41.49
C GLY A 283 -22.77 -19.64 41.59
N TYR A 284 -22.74 -19.03 42.77
CA TYR A 284 -21.83 -17.95 43.11
C TYR A 284 -20.41 -18.54 43.20
N ASP A 285 -19.70 -18.59 42.07
CA ASP A 285 -18.24 -18.69 42.08
C ASP A 285 -17.66 -17.38 41.56
N ARG A 286 -17.18 -16.59 42.51
CA ARG A 286 -16.51 -15.31 42.31
C ARG A 286 -15.12 -15.63 41.73
N ALA A 287 -15.04 -15.85 40.42
CA ALA A 287 -13.76 -16.07 39.74
C ALA A 287 -12.85 -14.83 39.90
N PRO A 288 -11.56 -14.98 40.25
CA PRO A 288 -10.60 -13.88 40.24
C PRO A 288 -10.50 -13.32 38.82
N TRP A 289 -10.89 -12.06 38.62
CA TRP A 289 -11.05 -11.42 37.30
C TRP A 289 -9.74 -10.91 36.68
N SER A 290 -8.65 -11.61 36.93
CA SER A 290 -7.42 -11.52 36.15
C SER A 290 -7.40 -12.74 35.23
N MET A 291 -7.17 -12.55 33.93
CA MET A 291 -6.92 -13.70 33.05
C MET A 291 -5.71 -14.46 33.60
N PRO A 292 -5.86 -15.72 34.05
CA PRO A 292 -4.73 -16.46 34.60
C PRO A 292 -3.58 -16.48 33.60
N LYS A 293 -2.33 -16.37 34.06
CA LYS A 293 -1.13 -16.31 33.20
C LYS A 293 -1.12 -17.42 32.13
N GLU A 294 -1.65 -18.60 32.45
CA GLU A 294 -1.82 -19.72 31.53
C GLU A 294 -2.77 -19.42 30.37
N ARG A 295 -3.89 -18.73 30.61
CA ARG A 295 -4.82 -18.29 29.55
C ARG A 295 -4.22 -17.18 28.70
N LEU A 296 -3.43 -16.27 29.29
CA LEU A 296 -2.70 -15.25 28.53
C LEU A 296 -1.67 -15.91 27.58
N GLN A 297 -0.92 -16.90 28.06
CA GLN A 297 0.00 -17.68 27.23
C GLN A 297 -0.73 -18.48 26.14
N GLN A 298 -1.87 -19.10 26.48
CA GLN A 298 -2.68 -19.84 25.51
C GLN A 298 -3.22 -18.92 24.42
N TRP A 299 -3.74 -17.75 24.81
CA TRP A 299 -4.20 -16.74 23.88
C TRP A 299 -3.05 -16.24 22.98
N LYS A 300 -1.85 -15.99 23.50
CA LYS A 300 -0.66 -15.64 22.68
C LYS A 300 -0.32 -16.70 21.65
N ARG A 301 -0.44 -17.99 21.98
CA ARG A 301 -0.24 -19.10 21.03
C ARG A 301 -1.34 -19.16 19.97
N ASN A 302 -2.60 -19.07 20.39
CA ASN A 302 -3.77 -19.13 19.49
C ASN A 302 -3.82 -17.92 18.54
N ARG A 303 -3.35 -16.76 19.00
CA ARG A 303 -3.38 -15.52 18.23
C ARG A 303 -2.47 -15.53 17.01
N ARG A 304 -1.32 -16.22 17.05
CA ARG A 304 -0.49 -16.42 15.86
C ARG A 304 -1.23 -17.19 14.77
N ALA A 305 -1.98 -18.23 15.14
CA ALA A 305 -2.79 -18.97 14.19
C ALA A 305 -3.97 -18.14 13.62
N LEU A 306 -4.53 -17.22 14.43
CA LEU A 306 -5.61 -16.32 14.01
C LEU A 306 -5.14 -15.23 13.04
N ALA A 307 -3.91 -14.73 13.16
CA ALA A 307 -3.33 -13.78 12.18
C ALA A 307 -3.31 -14.35 10.75
N TYR A 308 -3.17 -15.66 10.61
CA TYR A 308 -3.19 -16.38 9.31
C TYR A 308 -4.59 -16.75 8.82
N SER A 309 -5.64 -16.53 9.64
CA SER A 309 -7.02 -16.92 9.33
C SER A 309 -7.76 -15.88 8.49
N THR A 310 -8.61 -16.33 7.58
CA THR A 310 -9.44 -15.47 6.72
C THR A 310 -10.58 -14.76 7.46
N VAL A 311 -10.89 -15.18 8.68
CA VAL A 311 -11.92 -14.56 9.52
C VAL A 311 -11.38 -13.31 10.23
N GLY A 312 -10.05 -13.11 10.21
CA GLY A 312 -9.37 -12.06 10.96
C GLY A 312 -9.49 -12.26 12.47
N THR A 313 -8.86 -11.35 13.22
CA THR A 313 -8.96 -11.25 14.67
C THR A 313 -10.08 -10.26 14.97
N LEU A 314 -11.30 -10.77 15.25
CA LEU A 314 -12.50 -9.95 15.47
C LEU A 314 -12.37 -8.96 16.65
N ASP A 315 -11.36 -9.14 17.49
CA ASP A 315 -11.11 -8.44 18.74
C ASP A 315 -11.01 -6.91 18.60
N TYR A 316 -10.67 -6.39 17.41
CA TYR A 316 -10.55 -4.95 17.13
C TYR A 316 -11.76 -4.38 16.39
N MET A 317 -12.70 -5.23 15.96
CA MET A 317 -13.81 -4.80 15.13
C MET A 317 -14.85 -4.01 15.94
N ALA A 318 -15.28 -2.88 15.39
CA ALA A 318 -16.31 -2.04 16.01
C ALA A 318 -17.70 -2.70 15.97
N PRO A 319 -18.56 -2.46 16.99
CA PRO A 319 -19.89 -3.08 17.07
C PRO A 319 -20.78 -2.72 15.88
N GLU A 320 -20.72 -1.49 15.38
CA GLU A 320 -21.49 -1.03 14.21
C GLU A 320 -21.11 -1.78 12.92
N VAL A 321 -19.85 -2.20 12.78
CA VAL A 321 -19.37 -3.00 11.65
C VAL A 321 -19.96 -4.42 11.73
N LEU A 322 -20.01 -5.01 12.93
CA LEU A 322 -20.63 -6.32 13.17
C LEU A 322 -22.14 -6.30 12.92
N LEU A 323 -22.82 -5.23 13.35
CA LEU A 323 -24.27 -5.07 13.23
C LEU A 323 -24.73 -4.66 11.82
N LYS A 324 -23.80 -4.31 10.92
CA LYS A 324 -24.07 -3.89 9.53
C LYS A 324 -25.05 -2.69 9.43
N LYS A 325 -25.11 -1.84 10.45
CA LYS A 325 -26.05 -0.69 10.52
C LYS A 325 -25.61 0.54 9.70
N GLY A 326 -24.68 0.36 8.76
CA GLY A 326 -23.88 1.45 8.22
C GLY A 326 -22.79 1.85 9.21
N TYR A 327 -21.64 2.25 8.70
CA TYR A 327 -20.50 2.71 9.48
C TYR A 327 -19.66 3.66 8.61
N GLY A 328 -18.96 4.59 9.25
CA GLY A 328 -18.01 5.50 8.64
C GLY A 328 -16.59 5.30 9.14
N MET A 329 -15.82 6.38 9.14
CA MET A 329 -14.41 6.43 9.52
C MET A 329 -14.18 6.20 11.03
N GLU A 330 -15.20 6.43 11.84
CA GLU A 330 -15.20 6.26 13.29
C GLU A 330 -14.91 4.83 13.77
N CYS A 331 -15.11 3.82 12.93
CA CYS A 331 -14.84 2.43 13.29
C CYS A 331 -13.33 2.15 13.46
N ASP A 332 -12.47 2.92 12.79
CA ASP A 332 -11.02 2.82 12.95
C ASP A 332 -10.57 3.36 14.33
N TRP A 333 -11.28 4.36 14.88
CA TRP A 333 -11.00 4.88 16.23
C TRP A 333 -11.37 3.90 17.34
N TRP A 334 -12.44 3.11 17.16
CA TRP A 334 -12.74 1.99 18.06
C TRP A 334 -11.60 0.96 18.06
N SER A 335 -11.14 0.60 16.87
CA SER A 335 -10.05 -0.36 16.68
C SER A 335 -8.78 0.12 17.39
N LEU A 336 -8.47 1.42 17.28
CA LEU A 336 -7.37 2.05 17.99
C LEU A 336 -7.54 2.00 19.51
N GLY A 337 -8.75 2.20 20.04
CA GLY A 337 -9.05 2.05 21.47
C GLY A 337 -8.81 0.62 21.97
N ALA A 338 -9.17 -0.39 21.16
CA ALA A 338 -8.90 -1.79 21.48
C ALA A 338 -7.39 -2.12 21.47
N ILE A 339 -6.63 -1.53 20.54
CA ILE A 339 -5.17 -1.63 20.51
C ILE A 339 -4.54 -0.94 21.72
N MET A 340 -5.00 0.25 22.09
CA MET A 340 -4.51 0.98 23.26
C MET A 340 -4.75 0.16 24.54
N TYR A 341 -5.95 -0.42 24.70
CA TYR A 341 -6.24 -1.33 25.80
C TYR A 341 -5.26 -2.50 25.81
N GLU A 342 -5.04 -3.14 24.66
CA GLU A 342 -4.11 -4.26 24.58
C GLU A 342 -2.67 -3.86 24.92
N MET A 343 -2.18 -2.73 24.42
CA MET A 343 -0.83 -2.25 24.73
C MET A 343 -0.62 -2.07 26.23
N LEU A 344 -1.63 -1.58 26.93
CA LEU A 344 -1.53 -1.24 28.35
C LEU A 344 -1.92 -2.38 29.30
N ILE A 345 -2.78 -3.31 28.87
CA ILE A 345 -3.31 -4.40 29.70
C ILE A 345 -2.71 -5.76 29.32
N GLY A 346 -2.22 -5.92 28.09
CA GLY A 346 -1.56 -7.11 27.55
C GLY A 346 -2.47 -8.07 26.78
N TYR A 347 -3.78 -7.79 26.70
CA TYR A 347 -4.74 -8.54 25.89
C TYR A 347 -5.89 -7.62 25.43
N PRO A 348 -6.57 -7.90 24.30
CA PRO A 348 -7.70 -7.12 23.81
C PRO A 348 -8.91 -7.17 24.75
N PRO A 349 -9.71 -6.11 24.83
CA PRO A 349 -10.78 -5.97 25.83
C PRO A 349 -11.86 -7.06 25.73
N PHE A 350 -12.09 -7.61 24.52
CA PHE A 350 -13.19 -8.54 24.25
C PHE A 350 -12.72 -9.96 23.92
N CYS A 351 -11.44 -10.28 24.14
CA CYS A 351 -10.89 -11.55 23.65
C CYS A 351 -11.53 -12.80 24.26
N SER A 352 -11.62 -13.85 23.45
CA SER A 352 -12.19 -15.15 23.81
C SER A 352 -11.67 -16.22 22.84
N ASP A 353 -11.67 -17.49 23.28
CA ASP A 353 -11.30 -18.62 22.41
C ASP A 353 -12.35 -18.92 21.33
N ASP A 354 -13.61 -18.53 21.55
CA ASP A 354 -14.70 -18.66 20.57
C ASP A 354 -15.00 -17.28 19.93
N PRO A 355 -14.82 -17.12 18.60
CA PRO A 355 -15.15 -15.91 17.86
C PRO A 355 -16.58 -15.41 18.08
N ARG A 356 -17.54 -16.31 18.30
CA ARG A 356 -18.95 -15.94 18.56
C ARG A 356 -19.11 -15.28 19.93
N ILE A 357 -18.33 -15.72 20.91
CA ILE A 357 -18.28 -15.10 22.23
C ILE A 357 -17.62 -13.72 22.13
N THR A 358 -16.54 -13.59 21.36
CA THR A 358 -15.90 -12.29 21.07
C THR A 358 -16.91 -11.32 20.47
N CYS A 359 -17.63 -11.71 19.41
CA CYS A 359 -18.72 -10.88 18.84
C CYS A 359 -19.77 -10.49 19.88
N ARG A 360 -20.21 -11.43 20.72
CA ARG A 360 -21.22 -11.14 21.76
C ARG A 360 -20.69 -10.13 22.79
N LYS A 361 -19.42 -10.24 23.18
CA LYS A 361 -18.77 -9.29 24.09
C LYS A 361 -18.66 -7.90 23.48
N ILE A 362 -18.30 -7.81 22.19
CA ILE A 362 -18.21 -6.54 21.45
C ILE A 362 -19.59 -5.88 21.34
N ILE A 363 -20.62 -6.63 20.96
CA ILE A 363 -21.99 -6.09 20.86
C ILE A 363 -22.50 -5.62 22.24
N ASN A 364 -22.12 -6.32 23.31
CA ASN A 364 -22.48 -5.97 24.69
C ASN A 364 -21.33 -5.23 25.41
N TRP A 365 -20.57 -4.39 24.70
CA TRP A 365 -19.37 -3.74 25.24
C TRP A 365 -19.63 -2.98 26.54
N LYS A 366 -20.82 -2.36 26.71
CA LYS A 366 -21.20 -1.61 27.93
C LYS A 366 -21.12 -2.44 29.21
N THR A 367 -21.36 -3.74 29.13
CA THR A 367 -21.30 -4.65 30.29
C THR A 367 -20.02 -5.49 30.29
N CYS A 368 -19.37 -5.62 29.14
CA CYS A 368 -18.22 -6.51 28.94
C CYS A 368 -16.86 -5.79 29.01
N LEU A 369 -16.80 -4.49 28.74
CA LEU A 369 -15.60 -3.69 28.89
C LEU A 369 -15.28 -3.54 30.37
N LYS A 370 -14.14 -4.11 30.79
CA LYS A 370 -13.67 -4.06 32.16
C LYS A 370 -12.20 -3.68 32.18
N LEU A 371 -11.86 -2.71 33.02
CA LEU A 371 -10.48 -2.31 33.27
C LEU A 371 -10.02 -3.03 34.54
N PRO A 372 -9.02 -3.93 34.45
CA PRO A 372 -8.52 -4.64 35.63
C PRO A 372 -7.79 -3.68 36.58
N GLU A 373 -7.69 -4.05 37.86
CA GLU A 373 -6.95 -3.27 38.86
C GLU A 373 -5.43 -3.30 38.63
N GLU A 374 -4.94 -4.33 37.95
CA GLU A 374 -3.57 -4.49 37.50
C GLU A 374 -3.51 -4.87 36.02
N PRO A 375 -2.61 -4.28 35.21
CA PRO A 375 -1.60 -3.27 35.59
C PRO A 375 -2.22 -1.89 35.87
N LYS A 376 -1.56 -1.11 36.74
CA LYS A 376 -2.03 0.26 37.08
C LYS A 376 -1.73 1.20 35.93
N ILE A 377 -2.79 1.69 35.30
CA ILE A 377 -2.75 2.72 34.27
C ILE A 377 -3.36 4.03 34.79
N SER A 378 -2.94 5.15 34.23
CA SER A 378 -3.40 6.49 34.60
C SER A 378 -4.90 6.64 34.35
N ASP A 379 -5.53 7.57 35.08
CA ASP A 379 -6.95 7.82 34.89
C ASP A 379 -7.22 8.47 33.53
N GLU A 380 -6.28 9.27 32.99
CA GLU A 380 -6.34 9.77 31.63
C GLU A 380 -6.26 8.65 30.58
N ALA A 381 -5.47 7.61 30.82
CA ALA A 381 -5.39 6.45 29.91
C ALA A 381 -6.72 5.69 29.88
N LYS A 382 -7.32 5.46 31.06
CA LYS A 382 -8.65 4.83 31.18
C LYS A 382 -9.72 5.68 30.50
N ASP A 383 -9.67 6.99 30.73
CA ASP A 383 -10.61 7.95 30.16
C ASP A 383 -10.58 7.90 28.62
N LEU A 384 -9.38 7.93 28.03
CA LEU A 384 -9.23 7.84 26.58
C LEU A 384 -9.77 6.52 26.02
N ILE A 385 -9.45 5.39 26.66
CA ILE A 385 -9.95 4.07 26.25
C ILE A 385 -11.48 4.06 26.26
N CYS A 386 -12.12 4.57 27.32
CA CYS A 386 -13.58 4.62 27.44
C CYS A 386 -14.23 5.51 26.38
N HIS A 387 -13.58 6.61 26.00
CA HIS A 387 -14.07 7.53 24.97
C HIS A 387 -13.79 7.06 23.52
N LEU A 388 -12.91 6.09 23.32
CA LEU A 388 -12.72 5.41 22.03
C LEU A 388 -13.61 4.14 21.92
N LEU A 389 -13.76 3.40 23.02
CA LEU A 389 -14.58 2.18 23.11
C LEU A 389 -16.00 2.49 23.60
N CYS A 390 -16.70 3.37 22.88
CA CYS A 390 -18.09 3.72 23.14
C CYS A 390 -18.97 3.75 21.88
N ASP A 391 -20.22 4.14 22.06
CA ASP A 391 -21.17 4.35 20.96
C ASP A 391 -20.65 5.46 20.03
N VAL A 392 -20.96 5.32 18.73
CA VAL A 392 -20.44 6.15 17.64
C VAL A 392 -20.70 7.64 17.86
N GLU A 393 -21.89 8.00 18.35
CA GLU A 393 -22.35 9.38 18.50
C GLU A 393 -21.53 10.15 19.55
N THR A 394 -20.96 9.45 20.51
CA THR A 394 -20.16 10.02 21.62
C THR A 394 -18.67 9.72 21.49
N ARG A 395 -18.26 8.96 20.47
CA ARG A 395 -16.88 8.52 20.28
C ARG A 395 -15.99 9.69 19.88
N LEU A 396 -14.83 9.80 20.54
CA LEU A 396 -13.83 10.77 20.12
C LEU A 396 -13.37 10.48 18.69
N GLY A 397 -13.29 11.53 17.88
CA GLY A 397 -12.91 11.42 16.47
C GLY A 397 -14.11 11.46 15.53
N THR A 398 -15.35 11.34 16.04
CA THR A 398 -16.57 11.52 15.24
C THR A 398 -16.72 12.97 14.75
N GLY A 399 -16.38 13.96 15.58
CA GLY A 399 -16.35 15.38 15.18
C GLY A 399 -15.04 15.79 14.49
N GLY A 400 -14.06 14.88 14.42
CA GLY A 400 -12.77 15.07 13.77
C GLY A 400 -11.58 14.69 14.65
N VAL A 401 -10.43 14.45 14.02
CA VAL A 401 -9.22 13.95 14.70
C VAL A 401 -8.71 14.88 15.82
N GLU A 402 -9.00 16.18 15.73
CA GLU A 402 -8.53 17.18 16.70
C GLU A 402 -9.12 16.94 18.10
N GLU A 403 -10.31 16.33 18.20
CA GLU A 403 -10.89 15.91 19.49
C GLU A 403 -10.00 14.88 20.19
N ILE A 404 -9.48 13.91 19.44
CA ILE A 404 -8.58 12.89 19.96
C ILE A 404 -7.24 13.53 20.34
N LYS A 405 -6.67 14.38 19.47
CA LYS A 405 -5.37 15.02 19.71
C LYS A 405 -5.37 15.96 20.92
N ALA A 406 -6.50 16.58 21.22
CA ALA A 406 -6.68 17.47 22.37
C ALA A 406 -6.85 16.74 23.70
N HIS A 407 -7.01 15.41 23.69
CA HIS A 407 -7.21 14.64 24.91
C HIS A 407 -6.02 14.78 25.88
N PRO A 408 -6.24 14.96 27.21
CA PRO A 408 -5.18 15.22 28.19
C PRO A 408 -4.06 14.19 28.22
N TRP A 409 -4.37 12.92 27.87
CA TRP A 409 -3.38 11.85 27.80
C TRP A 409 -2.26 12.13 26.77
N PHE A 410 -2.47 13.00 25.78
CA PHE A 410 -1.48 13.41 24.78
C PHE A 410 -0.78 14.73 25.08
N ARG A 411 -0.91 15.31 26.28
CA ARG A 411 -0.36 16.65 26.61
C ARG A 411 1.12 16.85 26.26
N CYS A 412 1.94 15.80 26.31
CA CYS A 412 3.37 15.85 26.02
C CYS A 412 3.74 15.59 24.55
N ILE A 413 2.77 15.33 23.67
CA ILE A 413 3.02 15.00 22.27
C ILE A 413 3.12 16.25 21.41
N GLN A 414 4.19 16.32 20.62
CA GLN A 414 4.38 17.34 19.58
C GLN A 414 3.97 16.75 18.22
N TRP A 415 2.69 16.88 17.87
CA TRP A 415 2.10 16.24 16.69
C TRP A 415 2.84 16.51 15.38
N ASP A 416 3.27 17.76 15.13
CA ASP A 416 3.93 18.15 13.87
C ASP A 416 5.35 17.57 13.72
N LYS A 417 5.99 17.20 14.84
CA LYS A 417 7.37 16.72 14.89
C LYS A 417 7.49 15.25 15.26
N LEU A 418 6.37 14.54 15.41
CA LEU A 418 6.36 13.18 15.98
C LEU A 418 7.27 12.22 15.19
N TYR A 419 7.24 12.29 13.86
CA TYR A 419 8.10 11.50 12.96
C TYR A 419 9.54 12.03 12.80
N GLU A 420 9.87 13.15 13.44
CA GLU A 420 11.22 13.72 13.50
C GLU A 420 11.88 13.47 14.86
N MET A 421 11.10 13.10 15.87
CA MET A 421 11.56 12.73 17.20
C MET A 421 12.18 11.34 17.21
N GLU A 422 12.96 11.01 18.23
CA GLU A 422 13.42 9.64 18.45
C GLU A 422 12.23 8.74 18.85
N ALA A 423 12.10 7.58 18.20
CA ALA A 423 11.03 6.65 18.48
C ALA A 423 11.13 6.06 19.88
N ALA A 424 9.97 5.80 20.51
CA ALA A 424 9.93 5.28 21.88
C ALA A 424 10.54 3.88 22.03
N HIS A 425 10.52 3.07 20.97
CA HIS A 425 11.25 1.81 20.90
C HIS A 425 11.98 1.71 19.56
N LYS A 426 13.30 1.52 19.63
CA LYS A 426 14.15 1.33 18.47
C LYS A 426 14.40 -0.17 18.25
N PRO A 427 13.89 -0.76 17.17
CA PRO A 427 14.10 -2.18 16.90
C PRO A 427 15.58 -2.44 16.63
N THR A 428 16.07 -3.59 17.08
CA THR A 428 17.43 -4.02 16.74
C THR A 428 17.43 -4.48 15.29
N VAL A 429 18.30 -3.90 14.47
CA VAL A 429 18.47 -4.24 13.05
C VAL A 429 19.96 -4.27 12.74
N THR A 430 20.47 -5.44 12.38
CA THR A 430 21.91 -5.74 12.19
C THR A 430 22.38 -5.60 10.74
N GLY A 431 21.45 -5.47 9.79
CA GLY A 431 21.76 -5.29 8.37
C GLY A 431 20.52 -5.09 7.51
N GLU A 432 20.71 -4.84 6.22
CA GLU A 432 19.62 -4.53 5.26
C GLU A 432 18.70 -5.72 4.95
N LEU A 433 19.16 -6.94 5.22
CA LEU A 433 18.41 -8.19 5.06
C LEU A 433 17.94 -8.78 6.38
N ASP A 434 18.11 -8.05 7.49
CA ASP A 434 17.85 -8.59 8.82
C ASP A 434 16.35 -8.82 9.03
N THR A 435 15.95 -10.08 9.15
CA THR A 435 14.57 -10.49 9.39
C THR A 435 14.29 -10.93 10.83
N GLN A 436 15.16 -10.62 11.80
CA GLN A 436 14.98 -11.07 13.19
C GLN A 436 13.72 -10.54 13.89
N ASN A 437 13.15 -9.44 13.39
CA ASN A 437 11.90 -8.87 13.89
C ASN A 437 10.65 -9.47 13.22
N PHE A 438 10.82 -10.49 12.37
CA PHE A 438 9.74 -11.22 11.74
C PHE A 438 9.66 -12.65 12.25
N GLU A 439 8.48 -13.26 12.11
CA GLU A 439 8.33 -14.69 12.32
C GLU A 439 9.12 -15.49 11.29
N LYS A 440 9.80 -16.55 11.73
CA LYS A 440 10.48 -17.47 10.84
C LYS A 440 9.49 -18.49 10.32
N PHE A 441 9.34 -18.54 9.01
CA PHE A 441 8.51 -19.54 8.35
C PHE A 441 9.38 -20.65 7.80
N ASP A 442 8.98 -21.90 8.07
CA ASP A 442 9.59 -23.03 7.39
C ASP A 442 9.32 -22.93 5.89
N GLU A 443 10.40 -22.90 5.11
CA GLU A 443 10.32 -23.06 3.66
C GLU A 443 9.97 -24.52 3.39
N VAL A 444 8.69 -24.79 3.17
CA VAL A 444 8.30 -26.04 2.54
C VAL A 444 8.85 -25.94 1.12
N GLU A 445 9.98 -26.61 0.86
CA GLU A 445 10.48 -26.87 -0.48
C GLU A 445 9.39 -27.63 -1.23
N GLY A 446 8.46 -26.89 -1.82
CA GLY A 446 7.62 -27.42 -2.88
C GLY A 446 8.55 -27.84 -4.02
N PRO A 447 8.15 -28.83 -4.83
CA PRO A 447 8.92 -29.20 -6.01
C PRO A 447 9.21 -27.92 -6.80
N PRO A 448 10.45 -27.74 -7.31
CA PRO A 448 10.82 -26.55 -8.05
C PRO A 448 9.72 -26.31 -9.07
N SER A 449 9.06 -25.15 -8.99
CA SER A 449 8.00 -24.81 -9.93
C SER A 449 8.59 -24.96 -11.32
N THR A 450 8.22 -26.03 -12.03
CA THR A 450 8.57 -26.21 -13.42
C THR A 450 7.87 -25.10 -14.15
N ILE A 451 8.57 -23.99 -14.35
CA ILE A 451 8.14 -22.88 -15.19
C ILE A 451 7.85 -23.52 -16.54
N PRO A 452 6.60 -23.55 -17.02
CA PRO A 452 6.34 -24.03 -18.36
C PRO A 452 7.08 -23.04 -19.28
N ARG A 453 8.12 -23.51 -19.98
CA ARG A 453 8.73 -22.80 -21.11
C ARG A 453 7.67 -22.67 -22.20
N VAL A 454 6.75 -21.72 -22.06
CA VAL A 454 5.84 -21.36 -23.13
C VAL A 454 6.58 -20.36 -24.00
N GLY A 455 6.79 -20.74 -25.26
CA GLY A 455 7.48 -19.95 -26.27
C GLY A 455 6.82 -18.58 -26.53
N PRO A 456 7.46 -17.71 -27.34
CA PRO A 456 7.28 -16.26 -27.26
C PRO A 456 5.95 -15.69 -27.77
N TRP A 457 4.95 -16.50 -28.13
CA TRP A 457 3.73 -16.00 -28.76
C TRP A 457 2.48 -16.78 -28.33
N ARG A 458 1.46 -16.02 -27.94
CA ARG A 458 0.10 -16.38 -27.46
C ARG A 458 -0.04 -16.61 -25.94
N LYS A 459 -0.33 -15.51 -25.23
CA LYS A 459 -1.29 -15.56 -24.12
C LYS A 459 -2.40 -14.56 -24.43
N MET A 460 -3.54 -15.06 -24.91
CA MET A 460 -4.79 -14.30 -24.87
C MET A 460 -5.09 -13.98 -23.40
N LEU A 461 -5.66 -12.80 -23.12
CA LEU A 461 -6.21 -12.48 -21.79
C LEU A 461 -7.08 -13.66 -21.35
N THR A 462 -6.69 -14.34 -20.28
CA THR A 462 -7.57 -15.34 -19.68
C THR A 462 -8.79 -14.61 -19.09
N SER A 463 -9.93 -15.29 -18.94
CA SER A 463 -11.11 -14.66 -18.30
C SER A 463 -10.79 -14.16 -16.88
N LYS A 464 -9.81 -14.77 -16.21
CA LYS A 464 -9.28 -14.37 -14.90
C LYS A 464 -8.52 -13.04 -14.96
N ASP A 465 -7.78 -12.78 -16.03
CA ASP A 465 -7.01 -11.53 -16.20
C ASP A 465 -7.91 -10.32 -16.50
N ALA A 466 -9.10 -10.54 -17.04
CA ALA A 466 -10.06 -9.47 -17.27
C ALA A 466 -10.46 -8.74 -15.98
N ASN A 467 -10.45 -9.44 -14.83
CA ASN A 467 -10.74 -8.87 -13.52
C ASN A 467 -9.57 -8.06 -12.93
N PHE A 468 -8.39 -8.10 -13.53
CA PHE A 468 -7.18 -7.41 -13.04
C PHE A 468 -6.58 -6.47 -14.11
N ILE A 469 -7.39 -6.04 -15.08
CA ILE A 469 -6.97 -5.01 -16.05
C ILE A 469 -6.62 -3.71 -15.30
N GLY A 470 -5.49 -3.11 -15.66
CA GLY A 470 -4.96 -1.91 -14.99
C GLY A 470 -4.22 -2.17 -13.68
N TYR A 471 -4.03 -3.44 -13.27
CA TYR A 471 -3.28 -3.75 -12.04
C TYR A 471 -1.82 -3.30 -12.08
N THR A 472 -1.21 -3.16 -13.26
CA THR A 472 0.20 -2.78 -13.38
C THR A 472 0.45 -1.31 -13.05
N PHE A 473 1.29 -1.05 -12.06
CA PHE A 473 1.74 0.28 -11.63
C PHE A 473 3.26 0.34 -11.55
N LYS A 474 3.83 1.51 -11.85
CA LYS A 474 5.26 1.81 -11.69
C LYS A 474 5.41 3.25 -11.20
N LYS A 475 5.95 3.45 -9.99
CA LYS A 475 6.16 4.79 -9.43
C LYS A 475 7.20 5.55 -10.27
N SER A 476 6.86 6.77 -10.67
CA SER A 476 7.60 7.59 -11.64
C SER A 476 8.99 8.02 -11.15
N ASP A 477 9.16 8.23 -9.84
CA ASP A 477 10.41 8.73 -9.27
C ASP A 477 11.57 7.73 -9.31
N ILE A 478 11.30 6.42 -9.43
CA ILE A 478 12.35 5.39 -9.52
C ILE A 478 13.11 5.48 -10.85
N MET A 479 12.52 6.05 -11.90
CA MET A 479 13.27 6.31 -13.13
C MET A 479 14.35 7.37 -12.95
N LYS A 480 14.25 8.22 -11.92
CA LYS A 480 15.29 9.20 -11.59
C LYS A 480 16.47 8.55 -10.84
N SER A 481 16.22 7.57 -9.97
CA SER A 481 17.28 6.85 -9.24
C SER A 481 18.07 5.88 -10.12
N ILE A 482 17.41 5.19 -11.06
CA ILE A 482 18.06 4.31 -12.04
C ILE A 482 18.99 5.11 -12.99
N GLY A 483 18.70 6.39 -13.21
CA GLY A 483 19.56 7.28 -14.02
C GLY A 483 20.73 7.90 -13.25
N THR A 484 20.81 7.74 -11.93
CA THR A 484 21.80 8.39 -11.04
C THR A 484 22.69 7.40 -10.31
N SER A 485 22.64 6.11 -10.63
CA SER A 485 23.44 5.03 -10.01
C SER A 485 24.93 5.04 -10.40
N GLY A 486 25.51 6.23 -10.57
CA GLY A 486 26.92 6.45 -10.79
C GLY A 486 27.28 7.90 -10.48
N THR A 487 27.49 8.21 -9.19
CA THR A 487 28.48 9.14 -8.59
C THR A 487 28.04 9.60 -7.18
N ASP A 488 28.97 9.57 -6.23
CA ASP A 488 28.78 9.76 -4.78
C ASP A 488 28.56 11.21 -4.27
N VAL A 489 27.76 11.27 -3.19
CA VAL A 489 27.85 12.08 -1.95
C VAL A 489 28.49 13.49 -1.96
N ARG A 490 27.68 14.52 -1.64
CA ARG A 490 27.94 15.52 -0.56
C ARG A 490 26.71 16.39 -0.25
N SER A 491 26.53 16.66 1.04
CA SER A 491 25.39 17.33 1.69
C SER A 491 25.47 18.87 1.70
N ASN A 492 24.33 19.56 1.50
CA ASN A 492 23.78 20.57 2.43
C ASN A 492 22.45 21.14 1.91
N GLY A 493 21.50 21.40 2.82
CA GLY A 493 20.09 21.61 2.52
C GLY A 493 19.62 23.05 2.33
N SER A 494 18.46 23.19 1.69
CA SER A 494 17.27 23.85 2.24
C SER A 494 16.06 23.53 1.36
N SER A 495 14.87 23.64 1.93
CA SER A 495 13.56 23.32 1.39
C SER A 495 13.22 23.95 0.03
N LYS A 496 12.98 23.09 -0.97
CA LYS A 496 11.99 23.19 -2.06
C LYS A 496 12.07 21.90 -2.88
N ALA A 497 10.92 21.32 -3.25
CA ALA A 497 10.86 20.08 -4.02
C ALA A 497 11.72 20.19 -5.30
N PRO A 498 12.71 19.29 -5.52
CA PRO A 498 13.53 19.37 -6.72
C PRO A 498 12.76 18.79 -7.91
N SER A 499 12.45 19.65 -8.88
CA SER A 499 12.05 19.25 -10.22
C SER A 499 13.25 18.57 -10.92
N LEU A 500 12.99 17.87 -12.02
CA LEU A 500 13.95 17.17 -12.91
C LEU A 500 15.10 18.04 -13.48
N VAL A 501 15.31 19.24 -12.93
CA VAL A 501 16.29 20.24 -13.36
C VAL A 501 17.69 20.00 -12.75
N SER A 502 17.85 19.19 -11.71
CA SER A 502 19.18 18.94 -11.13
C SER A 502 20.06 17.95 -11.89
N LEU A 503 19.55 17.26 -12.93
CA LEU A 503 20.36 16.36 -13.78
C LEU A 503 21.15 17.09 -14.89
N PHE A 504 21.11 18.42 -14.91
CA PHE A 504 21.88 19.27 -15.82
C PHE A 504 22.88 20.20 -15.08
N GLY A 505 23.18 19.91 -13.82
CA GLY A 505 24.30 20.53 -13.11
C GLY A 505 25.59 19.75 -13.36
N GLN A 506 26.60 20.43 -13.89
CA GLN A 506 27.96 19.94 -14.21
C GLN A 506 28.06 19.04 -15.45
N ILE A 507 28.01 19.68 -16.62
CA ILE A 507 28.88 19.27 -17.73
C ILE A 507 30.27 19.79 -17.33
N ASP A 508 31.14 18.94 -16.79
CA ASP A 508 32.56 19.25 -16.68
C ASP A 508 33.14 19.25 -18.10
N LEU A 509 33.47 20.43 -18.58
CA LEU A 509 34.30 20.65 -19.76
C LEU A 509 35.77 20.48 -19.35
N GLN A 510 36.24 19.26 -19.10
CA GLN A 510 37.66 18.96 -18.99
C GLN A 510 37.94 17.46 -19.04
N GLU A 511 37.79 16.84 -20.21
CA GLU A 511 38.42 15.53 -20.47
C GLU A 511 38.63 15.31 -21.97
N THR A 512 39.40 16.20 -22.60
CA THR A 512 40.05 15.94 -23.90
C THR A 512 41.38 16.69 -23.98
N ALA A 513 42.40 16.20 -23.29
CA ALA A 513 43.78 16.41 -23.69
C ALA A 513 44.68 15.34 -23.07
N THR A 514 45.55 14.79 -23.92
CA THR A 514 46.65 13.86 -23.65
C THR A 514 46.30 12.38 -23.48
N GLU A 515 46.14 11.69 -24.61
CA GLU A 515 46.63 10.31 -24.81
C GLU A 515 46.56 9.99 -26.32
N ASP A 516 47.42 10.64 -27.11
CA ASP A 516 47.82 10.15 -28.44
C ASP A 516 49.06 10.92 -28.90
N GLU A 517 50.16 10.72 -28.19
CA GLU A 517 51.51 11.00 -28.68
C GLU A 517 52.51 10.27 -27.77
N GLN A 518 52.86 9.04 -28.13
CA GLN A 518 54.27 8.58 -28.19
C GLN A 518 54.39 7.09 -28.52
N LYS A 519 55.03 6.87 -29.69
CA LYS A 519 56.03 5.84 -29.98
C LYS A 519 55.54 4.45 -30.39
N GLU A 520 55.37 4.31 -31.70
CA GLU A 520 56.23 3.42 -32.47
C GLU A 520 57.69 3.53 -31.98
N ASP A 521 58.19 2.48 -31.33
CA ASP A 521 59.56 1.98 -31.47
C ASP A 521 59.72 0.65 -30.71
N ALA A 522 60.53 -0.23 -31.30
CA ALA A 522 61.05 -1.50 -30.78
C ALA A 522 60.24 -2.79 -31.09
N LEU A 523 60.34 -3.22 -32.35
CA LEU A 523 60.83 -4.57 -32.64
C LEU A 523 62.29 -4.70 -32.17
N VAL A 524 62.71 -5.93 -31.91
CA VAL A 524 64.08 -6.48 -31.79
C VAL A 524 64.43 -7.06 -30.40
N PHE A 525 64.66 -8.38 -30.47
CA PHE A 525 65.09 -9.41 -29.50
C PHE A 525 64.06 -10.07 -28.59
#